data_AF-A0A357CH18-F1
#
_entry.id   AF-A0A357CH18-F1
#
_cell.length_a   1.000
_cell.length_b   1.000
_cell.length_c   1.000
_cell.angle_alpha   90.00
_cell.angle_beta   90.00
_cell.angle_gamma   90.00
#
_symmetry.space_group_name_H-M   'P 1'
#
loop_
_entity.id
_entity.type
_entity.pdbx_description
1 polymer ?
#
loop_
_entity_poly.entity_id
_entity_poly.type
_entity_poly.pdbx_seq_one_letter_code
_entity_poly.pdbx_strand_id
1 'polypeptide(L)' 'GWFVGQVMKATGGKASPQAVNDLLKTKLGIG' A
#
# COMPACT_ATOMS: atom_id res chain seq x y z
N GLY A 1 0.46 0.32 -10.12
CA GLY A 1 0.63 -0.63 -9.01
C GLY A 1 -0.67 -1.36 -8.74
N TRP A 2 -0.78 -2.62 -9.16
CA TRP A 2 -2.00 -3.42 -8.99
C TRP A 2 -2.34 -3.63 -7.50
N PHE A 3 -1.32 -3.84 -6.65
CA PHE A 3 -1.50 -3.99 -5.21
C PHE A 3 -1.97 -2.70 -4.52
N VAL A 4 -1.34 -1.55 -4.82
CA VAL A 4 -1.77 -0.25 -4.27
C VAL A 4 -3.22 0.07 -4.66
N GLY A 5 -3.62 -0.25 -5.89
CA GLY A 5 -5.01 -0.12 -6.34
C GLY A 5 -5.99 -1.00 -5.56
N GLN A 6 -5.61 -2.25 -5.25
CA GLN A 6 -6.41 -3.16 -4.42
C GLN A 6 -6.52 -2.66 -2.97
N VAL A 7 -5.41 -2.18 -2.38
CA VAL A 7 -5.38 -1.69 -0.99
C VAL A 7 -6.17 -0.37 -0.84
N MET A 8 -6.02 0.56 -1.77
CA MET A 8 -6.81 1.80 -1.81
C MET A 8 -8.30 1.51 -1.94
N LYS A 9 -8.68 0.52 -2.77
CA LYS A 9 -10.08 0.11 -2.95
C LYS A 9 -10.64 -0.60 -1.72
N ALA A 10 -9.88 -1.51 -1.09
CA ALA A 10 -10.29 -2.21 0.12
C ALA A 10 -10.47 -1.27 1.33
N THR A 11 -9.69 -0.19 1.37
CA THR A 11 -9.78 0.82 2.44
C THR A 11 -10.73 1.97 2.10
N GLY A 12 -11.37 1.96 0.92
CA GLY A 12 -12.29 3.02 0.48
C GLY A 12 -11.61 4.38 0.32
N GLY A 13 -10.32 4.41 -0.05
CA GLY A 13 -9.53 5.63 -0.19
C GLY A 13 -9.01 6.21 1.13
N LYS A 14 -9.20 5.51 2.27
CA LYS A 14 -8.68 5.95 3.58
C LYS A 14 -7.21 5.63 3.79
N ALA A 15 -6.65 4.65 3.08
CA ALA A 15 -5.22 4.41 3.09
C ALA A 15 -4.52 5.40 2.15
N SER A 16 -3.49 6.08 2.66
CA SER A 16 -2.63 6.87 1.79
C SER A 16 -1.72 5.96 0.95
N PRO A 17 -1.48 6.28 -0.34
CA PRO A 17 -0.51 5.59 -1.17
C PRO A 17 0.89 5.50 -0.53
N GLN A 18 1.28 6.51 0.25
CA GLN A 18 2.56 6.51 0.98
C GLN A 18 2.58 5.43 2.07
N ALA A 19 1.52 5.34 2.87
CA ALA A 19 1.40 4.32 3.91
C ALA A 19 1.40 2.91 3.30
N VAL A 20 0.74 2.72 2.15
CA VAL A 20 0.77 1.42 1.44
C VAL A 20 2.18 1.11 0.94
N ASN A 21 2.89 2.10 0.40
CA ASN A 21 4.25 1.92 -0.12
C ASN A 21 5.25 1.61 1.00
N ASP A 22 5.15 2.27 2.14
CA ASP A 22 5.98 1.96 3.32
C ASP A 22 5.67 0.57 3.86
N LEU A 23 4.39 0.22 3.98
CA LEU A 23 3.99 -1.12 4.40
C LEU A 23 4.49 -2.19 3.42
N LEU A 24 4.51 -1.89 2.11
CA LEU A 24 5.04 -2.77 1.08
C LEU A 24 6.55 -3.00 1.25
N LYS A 25 7.30 -1.92 1.48
CA LYS A 25 8.75 -1.98 1.74
C LYS A 25 9.06 -2.78 3.00
N THR A 26 8.32 -2.52 4.08
CA THR A 26 8.49 -3.25 5.36
C THR A 26 8.13 -4.72 5.23
N LYS A 27 7.08 -5.07 4.48
CA LYS A 27 6.64 -6.47 4.31
C LYS A 27 7.49 -7.25 3.32
N LEU A 28 8.02 -6.60 2.28
CA LEU A 28 8.86 -7.24 1.28
C LEU A 28 10.36 -7.21 1.65
N GLY A 29 10.73 -6.53 2.74
CA GLY A 29 12.13 -6.42 3.18
C GLY A 29 13.01 -5.63 2.21
N ILE A 30 12.41 -4.79 1.36
CA ILE A 30 13.11 -3.95 0.40
C ILE A 30 13.51 -2.68 1.14
N GLY A 31 14.55 -2.80 1.95
CA GLY A 31 15.29 -1.69 2.57
C GLY A 31 16.47 -1.30 1.70
#